data_AF-A0A9W7KU78-F1
#
_entry.id   AF-A0A9W7KU78-F1
#
_cell.length_a   1.000
_cell.length_b   1.000
_cell.length_c   1.000
_cell.angle_alpha   90.00
_cell.angle_beta   90.00
_cell.angle_gamma   90.00
#
_symmetry.space_group_name_H-M   'P 1'
#
loop_
_entity.id
_entity.type
_entity.pdbx_description
1 polymer ?
#
loop_
_entity_poly.entity_id
_entity_poly.type
_entity_poly.pdbx_seq_one_letter_code
_entity_poly.pdbx_strand_id
1 'polypeptide(L)'
;MRRTLYALIACLFIGHRISSDALRQSSFSFKRRGTSPQYNAASAADAARKLSLAPPLTAPKFVWKMAWNTGKFALKVLPYTTRSYVPVDSNVNLSVLYWKSIGGDGTARKMLPGSLSRLVTSRAGRLFFPRLHHQNVKIRSEYIDTRLREIIEETPEEVALRICIVGAGFDSRGVKLIEENSNNENGNDNGRDIKVYEFDLPGVIEEKRIVLSQSKLAKDVVDRVNLREIDLNDLETARGVLLEVVRGEGKEGKQRVVVVLEAVIIYVDDPTAVLNLLGEVLHDGNARDEGEDGDLFRNALVFADRLPKESVSYANEEEARSLLGGLDWGLELTDFMPKPGLASSMGVAQAQAAQAQVKIEEGFVDAAVSESQPEAAVPETQLESQPSPMLNDELPPRGTKLDEFLVLVCRCYAGAGLAHAVDFATANKLPAAAGLVPFAELPPLGQALGVLWVVVGVGQLAASEGGSRAMQQAGLILYGAYEIALTVAAWSITNDPNGNLSRLGAAAGVQLAVAFCFVELRRQSMNE
;
A
#
# COMPACT_ATOMS: atom_id res chain seq x y z
N MET A 1 -13.71 -25.35 -14.87
CA MET A 1 -13.55 -24.22 -13.92
C MET A 1 -12.41 -23.25 -14.27
N ARG A 2 -11.12 -23.63 -14.25
CA ARG A 2 -10.01 -22.68 -14.53
C ARG A 2 -10.09 -22.04 -15.94
N ARG A 3 -10.44 -22.80 -16.98
CA ARG A 3 -10.56 -22.27 -18.37
C ARG A 3 -11.78 -21.35 -18.57
N THR A 4 -12.88 -21.60 -17.87
CA THR A 4 -14.09 -20.77 -17.88
C THR A 4 -13.88 -19.43 -17.17
N LEU A 5 -13.09 -19.43 -16.09
CA LEU A 5 -12.66 -18.22 -15.39
C LEU A 5 -11.73 -17.36 -16.26
N TYR A 6 -10.81 -17.97 -17.02
CA TYR A 6 -9.97 -17.24 -17.98
C TYR A 6 -10.74 -16.68 -19.18
N ALA A 7 -11.80 -17.35 -19.64
CA ALA A 7 -12.67 -16.85 -20.70
C ALA A 7 -13.53 -15.66 -20.24
N LEU A 8 -14.07 -15.71 -19.01
CA LEU A 8 -14.78 -14.58 -18.39
C LEU A 8 -13.87 -13.38 -18.13
N ILE A 9 -12.61 -13.64 -17.76
CA ILE A 9 -11.58 -12.61 -17.63
C ILE A 9 -11.26 -12.03 -19.01
N ALA A 10 -11.05 -12.84 -20.06
CA ALA A 10 -10.72 -12.38 -21.42
C ALA A 10 -11.83 -11.54 -22.09
N CYS A 11 -13.11 -11.82 -21.82
CA CYS A 11 -14.22 -11.00 -22.32
C CYS A 11 -14.26 -9.58 -21.73
N LEU A 12 -13.57 -9.32 -20.61
CA LEU A 12 -13.41 -7.98 -20.04
C LEU A 12 -12.34 -7.12 -20.76
N PHE A 13 -11.59 -7.66 -21.75
CA PHE A 13 -10.37 -7.02 -22.29
C PHE A 13 -10.47 -6.27 -23.62
N ILE A 14 -11.60 -6.21 -24.32
CA ILE A 14 -11.64 -5.55 -25.66
C ILE A 14 -11.96 -4.03 -25.59
N GLY A 15 -12.34 -3.48 -24.43
CA GLY A 15 -12.87 -2.11 -24.32
C GLY A 15 -11.94 -1.03 -23.72
N HIS A 16 -10.64 -1.02 -24.01
CA HIS A 16 -9.74 0.01 -23.43
C HIS A 16 -8.92 0.81 -24.46
N ARG A 17 -9.66 1.60 -25.25
CA ARG A 17 -9.21 2.88 -25.81
C ARG A 17 -10.31 3.92 -25.58
N ILE A 18 -10.30 4.56 -24.41
CA ILE A 18 -11.08 5.79 -24.21
C ILE A 18 -10.29 6.93 -24.85
N SER A 19 -10.81 7.47 -25.94
CA SER A 19 -10.33 8.72 -26.54
C SER A 19 -10.58 9.88 -25.57
N SER A 20 -9.55 10.69 -25.36
CA SER A 20 -9.53 11.92 -24.57
C SER A 20 -10.52 13.00 -25.01
N ASP A 21 -11.20 12.81 -26.15
CA ASP A 21 -11.95 13.87 -26.83
C ASP A 21 -13.40 14.01 -26.36
N ALA A 22 -14.02 12.96 -25.82
CA ALA A 22 -15.42 13.02 -25.37
C ALA A 22 -15.63 13.83 -24.06
N LEU A 23 -14.57 14.04 -23.28
CA LEU A 23 -14.61 14.80 -22.02
C LEU A 23 -14.26 16.29 -22.19
N ARG A 24 -14.07 16.79 -23.41
CA ARG A 24 -13.75 18.19 -23.70
C ARG A 24 -14.98 19.10 -23.90
N GLN A 25 -16.18 18.55 -24.11
CA GLN A 25 -17.33 19.34 -24.59
C GLN A 25 -18.41 19.70 -23.54
N SER A 26 -18.34 19.26 -22.28
CA SER A 26 -19.29 19.71 -21.24
C SER A 26 -18.69 20.79 -20.34
N SER A 27 -19.27 21.99 -20.39
CA SER A 27 -18.86 23.21 -19.68
C SER A 27 -19.17 23.22 -18.17
N PHE A 28 -19.17 22.06 -17.52
CA PHE A 28 -19.22 21.99 -16.06
C PHE A 28 -17.79 22.01 -15.50
N SER A 29 -17.47 23.12 -14.83
CA SER A 29 -16.26 23.35 -14.02
C SER A 29 -16.14 22.32 -12.88
N PHE A 30 -15.78 21.08 -13.19
CA PHE A 30 -15.35 20.12 -12.20
C PHE A 30 -13.91 20.46 -11.81
N LYS A 31 -13.71 20.96 -10.58
CA LYS A 31 -12.37 21.12 -9.99
C LYS A 31 -11.66 19.76 -10.01
N ARG A 32 -10.80 19.52 -11.01
CA ARG A 32 -9.97 18.30 -11.11
C ARG A 32 -8.91 18.33 -10.00
N ARG A 33 -8.68 17.19 -9.34
CA ARG A 33 -7.56 17.03 -8.40
C ARG A 33 -6.34 16.59 -9.22
N GLY A 34 -5.18 17.20 -8.97
CA GLY A 34 -3.96 17.06 -9.79
C GLY A 34 -3.50 18.35 -10.49
N THR A 35 -4.33 19.40 -10.46
CA THR A 35 -4.06 20.72 -11.06
C THR A 35 -4.44 21.83 -10.07
N SER A 36 -3.91 21.77 -8.84
CA SER A 36 -4.16 22.84 -7.86
C SER A 36 -3.23 24.02 -8.18
N PRO A 37 -3.76 25.22 -8.55
CA PRO A 37 -2.94 26.40 -8.82
C PRO A 37 -2.25 26.94 -7.56
N GLN A 38 -2.74 26.56 -6.37
CA GLN A 38 -2.20 27.02 -5.09
C GLN A 38 -0.84 26.41 -4.73
N TYR A 39 -0.33 25.48 -5.54
CA TYR A 39 1.00 24.92 -5.34
C TYR A 39 1.77 25.10 -6.63
N ASN A 40 2.78 25.98 -6.63
CA ASN A 40 3.81 26.01 -7.68
C ASN A 40 4.67 24.72 -7.70
N ALA A 41 4.34 23.73 -6.88
CA ALA A 41 4.96 22.42 -6.87
C ALA A 41 4.68 21.67 -8.18
N ALA A 42 5.70 20.98 -8.69
CA ALA A 42 5.60 20.09 -9.85
C ALA A 42 4.36 19.19 -9.72
N SER A 43 3.61 19.01 -10.81
CA SER A 43 2.44 18.14 -10.75
C SER A 43 2.87 16.68 -10.50
N ALA A 44 1.99 15.85 -9.95
CA ALA A 44 2.27 14.43 -9.78
C ALA A 44 2.57 13.75 -11.13
N ALA A 45 2.07 14.30 -12.23
CA ALA A 45 2.37 13.85 -13.58
C ALA A 45 3.78 14.24 -14.03
N ASP A 46 4.29 15.41 -13.64
CA ASP A 46 5.67 15.81 -13.91
C ASP A 46 6.67 14.95 -13.16
N ALA A 47 6.45 14.75 -11.85
CA ALA A 47 7.28 13.85 -11.05
C ALA A 47 7.27 12.41 -11.59
N ALA A 48 6.10 11.90 -12.00
CA ALA A 48 6.01 10.59 -12.65
C ALA A 48 6.82 10.54 -13.96
N ARG A 49 6.69 11.55 -14.82
CA ARG A 49 7.45 11.61 -16.09
C ARG A 49 8.96 11.66 -15.87
N LYS A 50 9.44 12.44 -14.90
CA LYS A 50 10.86 12.51 -14.54
C LYS A 50 11.42 11.14 -14.14
N LEU A 51 10.61 10.31 -13.48
CA LEU A 51 10.95 8.95 -13.07
C LEU A 51 10.60 7.88 -14.11
N SER A 52 10.29 8.26 -15.36
CA SER A 52 9.83 7.32 -16.40
C SER A 52 8.62 6.47 -16.00
N LEU A 53 7.82 6.96 -15.06
CA LEU A 53 6.58 6.34 -14.61
C LEU A 53 5.40 6.85 -15.42
N ALA A 54 4.43 5.97 -15.64
CA ALA A 54 3.18 6.36 -16.27
C ALA A 54 2.38 7.32 -15.34
N PRO A 55 1.96 8.50 -15.81
CA PRO A 55 1.41 9.56 -14.95
C PRO A 55 0.06 9.17 -14.31
N PRO A 56 -0.30 9.72 -13.14
CA PRO A 56 -1.58 9.45 -12.51
C PRO A 56 -2.74 9.84 -13.42
N LEU A 57 -3.85 9.10 -13.32
CA LEU A 57 -5.06 9.40 -14.08
C LEU A 57 -5.67 10.72 -13.59
N THR A 58 -5.97 11.60 -14.54
CA THR A 58 -6.77 12.79 -14.26
C THR A 58 -8.22 12.36 -14.06
N ALA A 59 -8.68 12.37 -12.81
CA ALA A 59 -10.06 12.02 -12.46
C ALA A 59 -10.76 13.15 -11.69
N PRO A 60 -12.09 13.29 -11.83
CA PRO A 60 -12.88 14.18 -10.98
C PRO A 60 -12.74 13.85 -9.49
N LYS A 61 -12.89 14.85 -8.61
CA LYS A 61 -12.75 14.66 -7.14
C LYS A 61 -13.64 13.56 -6.56
N PHE A 62 -14.85 13.37 -7.09
CA PHE A 62 -15.75 12.32 -6.60
C PHE A 62 -15.21 10.92 -6.91
N VAL A 63 -14.58 10.71 -8.06
CA VAL A 63 -13.92 9.44 -8.41
C VAL A 63 -12.78 9.15 -7.45
N TRP A 64 -11.96 10.17 -7.14
CA TRP A 64 -10.91 10.07 -6.13
C TRP A 64 -11.45 9.72 -4.74
N LYS A 65 -12.55 10.36 -4.33
CA LYS A 65 -13.22 10.11 -3.04
C LYS A 65 -13.80 8.70 -2.98
N MET A 66 -14.46 8.26 -4.06
CA MET A 66 -15.00 6.91 -4.18
C MET A 66 -13.89 5.86 -4.11
N ALA A 67 -12.85 5.99 -4.94
CA ALA A 67 -11.70 5.09 -4.92
C ALA A 67 -11.00 5.04 -3.55
N TRP A 68 -10.89 6.19 -2.87
CA TRP A 68 -10.36 6.26 -1.51
C TRP A 68 -11.23 5.52 -0.51
N ASN A 69 -12.55 5.73 -0.56
CA ASN A 69 -13.49 5.10 0.35
C ASN A 69 -13.57 3.59 0.12
N THR A 70 -13.59 3.15 -1.14
CA THR A 70 -13.52 1.74 -1.52
C THR A 70 -12.21 1.12 -1.03
N GLY A 71 -11.07 1.81 -1.23
CA GLY A 71 -9.78 1.37 -0.71
C GLY A 71 -9.78 1.25 0.82
N LYS A 72 -10.26 2.26 1.54
CA LYS A 72 -10.40 2.23 3.01
C LYS A 72 -11.29 1.10 3.49
N PHE A 73 -12.41 0.86 2.81
CA PHE A 73 -13.31 -0.24 3.13
C PHE A 73 -12.63 -1.60 2.88
N ALA A 74 -12.01 -1.78 1.72
CA ALA A 74 -11.26 -2.99 1.40
C ALA A 74 -10.12 -3.23 2.40
N LEU A 75 -9.38 -2.19 2.78
CA LEU A 75 -8.31 -2.27 3.78
C LEU A 75 -8.83 -2.56 5.18
N LYS A 76 -10.08 -2.19 5.50
CA LYS A 76 -10.72 -2.68 6.72
C LYS A 76 -11.00 -4.16 6.61
N VAL A 77 -11.55 -4.63 5.49
CA VAL A 77 -12.06 -6.01 5.35
C VAL A 77 -10.96 -7.04 5.07
N LEU A 78 -10.00 -6.74 4.21
CA LEU A 78 -8.96 -7.69 3.76
C LEU A 78 -8.12 -8.24 4.92
N PRO A 79 -7.72 -7.45 5.94
CA PRO A 79 -7.07 -7.98 7.13
C PRO A 79 -7.95 -8.96 7.91
N TYR A 80 -9.30 -8.84 7.86
CA TYR A 80 -10.18 -9.81 8.55
C TYR A 80 -10.04 -11.22 8.00
N THR A 81 -9.66 -11.36 6.73
CA THR A 81 -9.38 -12.67 6.13
C THR A 81 -8.04 -13.25 6.55
N THR A 82 -7.20 -12.44 7.20
CA THR A 82 -5.84 -12.79 7.65
C THR A 82 -5.66 -12.54 9.15
N ARG A 83 -6.76 -12.28 9.88
CA ARG A 83 -6.81 -11.46 11.11
C ARG A 83 -6.27 -12.09 12.37
N SER A 84 -5.60 -13.22 12.31
CA SER A 84 -5.25 -13.88 13.55
C SER A 84 -4.30 -13.01 14.41
N TYR A 85 -3.50 -12.07 13.84
CA TYR A 85 -2.44 -11.43 14.65
C TYR A 85 -2.03 -9.97 14.34
N VAL A 86 -2.65 -9.23 13.41
CA VAL A 86 -2.21 -7.83 13.14
C VAL A 86 -3.12 -6.80 13.86
N PRO A 87 -2.59 -5.97 14.80
CA PRO A 87 -3.32 -4.94 15.53
C PRO A 87 -4.05 -3.93 14.63
N VAL A 88 -5.06 -3.25 15.19
CA VAL A 88 -5.90 -2.29 14.45
C VAL A 88 -5.12 -1.05 14.01
N ASP A 89 -4.02 -0.70 14.69
CA ASP A 89 -3.25 0.52 14.42
C ASP A 89 -2.27 0.37 13.23
N SER A 90 -1.96 -0.87 12.84
CA SER A 90 -1.16 -1.25 11.66
C SER A 90 -1.75 -0.82 10.29
N ASN A 91 -2.96 -0.26 10.29
CA ASN A 91 -3.75 -0.03 9.08
C ASN A 91 -3.02 0.82 8.04
N VAL A 92 -2.19 1.80 8.44
CA VAL A 92 -1.48 2.67 7.50
C VAL A 92 -0.32 1.92 6.82
N ASN A 93 0.52 1.22 7.59
CA ASN A 93 1.65 0.44 7.06
C ASN A 93 1.16 -0.64 6.09
N LEU A 94 0.11 -1.36 6.47
CA LEU A 94 -0.52 -2.34 5.60
C LEU A 94 -1.10 -1.70 4.33
N SER A 95 -1.76 -0.54 4.46
CA SER A 95 -2.26 0.21 3.29
C SER A 95 -1.15 0.57 2.30
N VAL A 96 0.00 1.01 2.81
CA VAL A 96 1.18 1.31 1.98
C VAL A 96 1.71 0.07 1.28
N LEU A 97 1.79 -1.07 1.98
CA LEU A 97 2.19 -2.35 1.39
C LEU A 97 1.23 -2.77 0.26
N TYR A 98 -0.08 -2.63 0.46
CA TYR A 98 -1.09 -2.84 -0.60
C TYR A 98 -0.88 -1.90 -1.78
N TRP A 99 -0.64 -0.61 -1.55
CA TRP A 99 -0.42 0.36 -2.61
C TRP A 99 0.87 0.09 -3.40
N LYS A 100 1.96 -0.31 -2.75
CA LYS A 100 3.19 -0.77 -3.42
C LYS A 100 2.90 -1.99 -4.30
N SER A 101 2.21 -3.00 -3.74
CA SER A 101 1.80 -4.20 -4.46
C SER A 101 0.91 -3.89 -5.68
N ILE A 102 -0.08 -3.02 -5.52
CA ILE A 102 -0.94 -2.52 -6.62
C ILE A 102 -0.12 -1.72 -7.64
N GLY A 103 0.87 -0.96 -7.20
CA GLY A 103 1.84 -0.26 -8.05
C GLY A 103 2.71 -1.20 -8.88
N GLY A 104 2.74 -2.49 -8.53
CA GLY A 104 3.45 -3.53 -9.24
C GLY A 104 4.71 -4.04 -8.57
N ASP A 105 4.95 -3.66 -7.31
CA ASP A 105 6.02 -4.22 -6.51
C ASP A 105 5.72 -5.71 -6.19
N GLY A 106 6.54 -6.58 -6.77
CA GLY A 106 6.45 -8.03 -6.60
C GLY A 106 6.80 -8.48 -5.19
N THR A 107 7.78 -7.85 -4.55
CA THR A 107 8.23 -8.16 -3.19
C THR A 107 7.18 -7.74 -2.17
N ALA A 108 6.62 -6.53 -2.31
CA ALA A 108 5.47 -6.11 -1.51
C ALA A 108 4.28 -7.07 -1.65
N ARG A 109 4.02 -7.60 -2.86
CA ARG A 109 2.99 -8.62 -3.08
C ARG A 109 3.30 -9.93 -2.36
N LYS A 110 4.55 -10.38 -2.32
CA LYS A 110 4.96 -11.60 -1.59
C LYS A 110 4.78 -11.43 -0.08
N MET A 111 5.01 -10.21 0.44
CA MET A 111 4.80 -9.86 1.85
C MET A 111 3.34 -9.80 2.27
N LEU A 112 2.40 -9.52 1.36
CA LEU A 112 0.98 -9.45 1.71
C LEU A 112 0.48 -10.78 2.34
N PRO A 113 -0.18 -10.73 3.50
CA PRO A 113 -0.71 -11.91 4.16
C PRO A 113 -1.92 -12.45 3.37
N GLY A 114 -2.10 -13.78 3.37
CA GLY A 114 -3.27 -14.42 2.77
C GLY A 114 -3.28 -14.51 1.24
N SER A 115 -4.00 -15.50 0.72
CA SER A 115 -4.16 -15.71 -0.73
C SER A 115 -5.04 -14.63 -1.38
N LEU A 116 -6.08 -14.17 -0.68
CA LEU A 116 -7.03 -13.18 -1.18
C LEU A 116 -6.36 -11.82 -1.43
N SER A 117 -5.58 -11.32 -0.47
CA SER A 117 -4.80 -10.08 -0.61
C SER A 117 -3.93 -10.09 -1.87
N ARG A 118 -3.22 -11.20 -2.09
CA ARG A 118 -2.36 -11.42 -3.26
C ARG A 118 -3.12 -11.62 -4.57
N LEU A 119 -4.37 -12.08 -4.50
CA LEU A 119 -5.28 -12.17 -5.64
C LEU A 119 -5.79 -10.78 -6.02
N VAL A 120 -6.19 -9.97 -5.04
CA VAL A 120 -6.64 -8.58 -5.23
C VAL A 120 -5.53 -7.71 -5.82
N THR A 121 -4.28 -7.92 -5.41
CA THR A 121 -3.12 -7.19 -5.97
C THR A 121 -2.44 -7.92 -7.15
N SER A 122 -3.05 -8.99 -7.67
CA SER A 122 -2.54 -9.68 -8.86
C SER A 122 -2.55 -8.79 -10.09
N ARG A 123 -1.87 -9.20 -11.18
CA ARG A 123 -1.92 -8.47 -12.46
C ARG A 123 -3.36 -8.19 -12.93
N ALA A 124 -4.26 -9.15 -12.76
CA ALA A 124 -5.67 -8.97 -13.09
C ALA A 124 -6.37 -8.06 -12.07
N GLY A 125 -6.14 -8.27 -10.77
CA GLY A 125 -6.73 -7.47 -9.71
C GLY A 125 -6.36 -5.98 -9.78
N ARG A 126 -5.11 -5.67 -10.16
CA ARG A 126 -4.61 -4.31 -10.37
C ARG A 126 -5.40 -3.50 -11.39
N LEU A 127 -6.09 -4.14 -12.35
CA LEU A 127 -6.91 -3.44 -13.34
C LEU A 127 -8.11 -2.73 -12.70
N PHE A 128 -8.57 -3.19 -11.53
CA PHE A 128 -9.64 -2.54 -10.77
C PHE A 128 -9.17 -1.36 -9.92
N PHE A 129 -7.86 -1.15 -9.82
CA PHE A 129 -7.27 -0.05 -9.08
C PHE A 129 -6.67 0.97 -10.06
N PRO A 130 -7.44 1.97 -10.53
CA PRO A 130 -6.90 3.00 -11.40
C PRO A 130 -5.71 3.72 -10.73
N ARG A 131 -4.77 4.22 -11.55
CA ARG A 131 -3.55 4.94 -11.13
C ARG A 131 -3.87 6.28 -10.47
N LEU A 132 -4.41 6.19 -9.26
CA LEU A 132 -4.85 7.29 -8.42
C LEU A 132 -3.92 7.34 -7.20
N HIS A 133 -4.37 6.84 -6.05
CA HIS A 133 -3.66 6.96 -4.77
C HIS A 133 -2.32 6.21 -4.74
N HIS A 134 -2.29 4.98 -5.24
CA HIS A 134 -1.08 4.18 -5.25
C HIS A 134 0.03 4.77 -6.13
N GLN A 135 -0.32 5.64 -7.09
CA GLN A 135 0.68 6.31 -7.92
C GLN A 135 1.54 7.27 -7.08
N ASN A 136 0.98 7.89 -6.04
CA ASN A 136 1.77 8.75 -5.18
C ASN A 136 2.81 7.98 -4.38
N VAL A 137 2.44 6.81 -3.87
CA VAL A 137 3.38 5.87 -3.23
C VAL A 137 4.41 5.43 -4.26
N LYS A 138 3.98 4.96 -5.43
CA LYS A 138 4.87 4.50 -6.50
C LYS A 138 5.92 5.52 -6.92
N ILE A 139 5.56 6.80 -7.07
CA ILE A 139 6.51 7.88 -7.41
C ILE A 139 7.61 8.01 -6.34
N ARG A 140 7.24 8.02 -5.05
CA ARG A 140 8.24 8.12 -3.97
C ARG A 140 9.09 6.86 -3.92
N SER A 141 8.45 5.71 -4.12
CA SER A 141 9.15 4.44 -4.09
C SER A 141 10.17 4.32 -5.20
N GLU A 142 9.79 4.65 -6.43
CA GLU A 142 10.69 4.63 -7.59
C GLU A 142 11.84 5.63 -7.45
N TYR A 143 11.59 6.82 -6.90
CA TYR A 143 12.64 7.80 -6.64
C TYR A 143 13.70 7.22 -5.70
N ILE A 144 13.29 6.76 -4.52
CA ILE A 144 14.20 6.18 -3.52
C ILE A 144 14.91 4.95 -4.11
N ASP A 145 14.19 4.04 -4.76
CA ASP A 145 14.76 2.82 -5.36
C ASP A 145 15.80 3.15 -6.44
N THR A 146 15.58 4.20 -7.23
CA THR A 146 16.53 4.65 -8.25
C THR A 146 17.79 5.21 -7.61
N ARG A 147 17.65 6.15 -6.66
CA ARG A 147 18.79 6.76 -5.98
C ARG A 147 19.59 5.76 -5.16
N LEU A 148 18.90 4.81 -4.52
CA LEU A 148 19.56 3.75 -3.77
C LEU A 148 20.36 2.83 -4.69
N ARG A 149 19.82 2.49 -5.87
CA ARG A 149 20.55 1.70 -6.88
C ARG A 149 21.79 2.43 -7.38
N GLU A 150 21.68 3.72 -7.70
CA GLU A 150 22.82 4.54 -8.13
C GLU A 150 23.91 4.58 -7.04
N ILE A 151 23.53 4.84 -5.78
CA ILE A 151 24.48 4.84 -4.65
C ILE A 151 25.14 3.47 -4.49
N ILE A 152 24.38 2.38 -4.62
CA ILE A 152 24.92 1.02 -4.59
C ILE A 152 25.91 0.88 -5.76
N GLU A 153 25.52 1.12 -7.00
CA GLU A 153 26.38 0.97 -8.20
C GLU A 153 27.66 1.81 -8.12
N GLU A 154 27.60 3.02 -7.59
CA GLU A 154 28.75 3.90 -7.36
C GLU A 154 29.69 3.42 -6.25
N THR A 155 29.20 2.61 -5.31
CA THR A 155 30.01 2.11 -4.20
C THR A 155 30.88 0.94 -4.67
N PRO A 156 32.21 0.96 -4.43
CA PRO A 156 33.09 -0.15 -4.80
C PRO A 156 32.68 -1.47 -4.13
N GLU A 157 33.00 -2.61 -4.75
CA GLU A 157 32.59 -3.92 -4.23
C GLU A 157 33.25 -4.29 -2.90
N GLU A 158 34.45 -3.76 -2.66
CA GLU A 158 35.23 -3.90 -1.43
C GLU A 158 34.70 -3.05 -0.26
N VAL A 159 33.85 -2.06 -0.53
CA VAL A 159 33.25 -1.21 0.49
C VAL A 159 31.96 -1.85 0.99
N ALA A 160 31.91 -2.13 2.29
CA ALA A 160 30.72 -2.67 2.92
C ALA A 160 29.57 -1.63 2.90
N LEU A 161 28.37 -2.05 2.53
CA LEU A 161 27.19 -1.19 2.50
C LEU A 161 26.29 -1.47 3.70
N ARG A 162 25.88 -0.40 4.38
CA ARG A 162 24.91 -0.42 5.49
C ARG A 162 23.70 0.41 5.08
N ILE A 163 22.59 -0.26 4.75
CA ILE A 163 21.35 0.40 4.37
C ILE A 163 20.43 0.47 5.58
N CYS A 164 20.18 1.68 6.09
CA CYS A 164 19.40 1.94 7.28
C CYS A 164 18.06 2.56 6.91
N ILE A 165 16.98 1.78 6.91
CA ILE A 165 15.62 2.26 6.60
C ILE A 165 14.95 2.66 7.91
N VAL A 166 14.83 3.96 8.14
CA VAL A 166 14.25 4.52 9.37
C VAL A 166 12.75 4.77 9.16
N GLY A 167 11.93 4.40 10.15
CA GLY A 167 10.47 4.37 10.02
C GLY A 167 10.00 3.40 8.93
N ALA A 168 10.58 2.21 8.92
CA ALA A 168 10.46 1.27 7.80
C ALA A 168 9.03 0.75 7.58
N GLY A 169 8.18 0.72 8.59
CA GLY A 169 6.84 0.15 8.53
C GLY A 169 6.86 -1.21 7.83
N PHE A 170 5.99 -1.40 6.84
CA PHE A 170 6.02 -2.58 5.97
C PHE A 170 6.72 -2.32 4.63
N ASP A 171 7.80 -1.54 4.62
CA ASP A 171 8.64 -1.38 3.45
C ASP A 171 9.21 -2.73 2.99
N SER A 172 9.23 -2.92 1.67
CA SER A 172 9.70 -4.11 0.95
C SER A 172 11.14 -3.97 0.46
N ARG A 173 11.74 -2.77 0.53
CA ARG A 173 13.09 -2.51 0.01
C ARG A 173 14.15 -3.38 0.64
N GLY A 174 14.13 -3.54 1.97
CA GLY A 174 15.15 -4.32 2.66
C GLY A 174 15.23 -5.76 2.17
N VAL A 175 14.07 -6.42 2.11
CA VAL A 175 13.92 -7.76 1.52
C VAL A 175 14.34 -7.77 0.05
N LYS A 176 13.92 -6.79 -0.75
CA LYS A 176 14.22 -6.72 -2.18
C LYS A 176 15.72 -6.65 -2.44
N LEU A 177 16.45 -5.81 -1.70
CA LEU A 177 17.91 -5.68 -1.80
C LEU A 177 18.62 -6.97 -1.45
N ILE A 178 18.16 -7.68 -0.41
CA ILE A 178 18.72 -8.98 -0.03
C ILE A 178 18.42 -10.04 -1.09
N GLU A 179 17.19 -10.13 -1.62
CA GLU A 179 16.87 -11.05 -2.72
C GLU A 179 17.76 -10.78 -3.94
N GLU A 180 17.95 -9.51 -4.32
CA GLU A 180 18.78 -9.11 -5.46
C GLU A 180 20.26 -9.46 -5.22
N ASN A 181 20.79 -9.27 -4.02
CA ASN A 181 22.18 -9.60 -3.69
C ASN A 181 22.42 -11.13 -3.63
N SER A 182 21.53 -11.90 -2.98
CA SER A 182 21.63 -13.37 -2.90
C SER A 182 21.59 -14.05 -4.28
N ASN A 183 20.84 -13.48 -5.23
CA ASN A 183 20.77 -14.05 -6.58
C ASN A 183 22.09 -13.91 -7.35
N ASN A 184 22.94 -12.94 -6.99
CA ASN A 184 24.25 -12.74 -7.62
C ASN A 184 25.31 -13.71 -7.06
N GLU A 185 25.21 -14.09 -5.78
CA GLU A 185 26.14 -15.03 -5.11
C GLU A 185 26.16 -16.42 -5.77
N ASN A 186 25.04 -16.88 -6.32
CA ASN A 186 24.93 -18.20 -6.95
C ASN A 186 25.72 -18.35 -8.28
N GLY A 187 26.41 -17.30 -8.74
CA GLY A 187 27.23 -17.31 -9.96
C GLY A 187 28.68 -16.87 -9.80
N ASN A 188 29.06 -16.22 -8.69
CA ASN A 188 30.42 -15.77 -8.37
C ASN A 188 30.50 -15.52 -6.85
N ASP A 189 31.57 -16.00 -6.19
CA ASP A 189 31.85 -15.84 -4.75
C ASP A 189 32.07 -14.38 -4.29
N ASN A 190 31.84 -13.39 -5.16
CA ASN A 190 32.13 -11.97 -4.92
C ASN A 190 30.87 -11.15 -4.64
N GLY A 191 29.88 -11.71 -3.95
CA GLY A 191 28.71 -10.96 -3.52
C GLY A 191 29.12 -9.75 -2.66
N ARG A 192 28.53 -8.58 -2.92
CA ARG A 192 28.80 -7.36 -2.15
C ARG A 192 28.32 -7.53 -0.70
N ASP A 193 29.10 -7.06 0.28
CA ASP A 193 28.67 -7.04 1.69
C ASP A 193 27.61 -5.95 1.93
N ILE A 194 26.35 -6.27 1.63
CA ILE A 194 25.20 -5.43 1.92
C ILE A 194 24.52 -5.96 3.19
N LYS A 195 24.49 -5.12 4.25
CA LYS A 195 23.63 -5.35 5.41
C LYS A 195 22.50 -4.32 5.42
N VAL A 196 21.30 -4.81 5.63
CA VAL A 196 20.09 -3.99 5.72
C VAL A 196 19.60 -3.98 7.16
N TYR A 197 19.34 -2.79 7.66
CA TYR A 197 18.73 -2.53 8.95
C TYR A 197 17.44 -1.75 8.75
N GLU A 198 16.38 -2.18 9.43
CA GLU A 198 15.09 -1.50 9.40
C GLU A 198 14.70 -1.13 10.81
N PHE A 199 14.39 0.15 11.01
CA PHE A 199 14.10 0.73 12.32
C PHE A 199 12.67 1.26 12.36
N ASP A 200 11.94 0.93 13.42
CA ASP A 200 10.58 1.44 13.66
C ASP A 200 10.20 1.27 15.13
N LEU A 201 9.02 1.76 15.51
CA LEU A 201 8.45 1.58 16.84
C LEU A 201 8.38 0.08 17.21
N PRO A 202 8.57 -0.29 18.48
CA PRO A 202 8.54 -1.68 18.93
C PRO A 202 7.33 -2.48 18.42
N GLY A 203 6.13 -1.90 18.53
CA GLY A 203 4.90 -2.52 18.05
C GLY A 203 4.88 -2.74 16.52
N VAL A 204 5.42 -1.81 15.74
CA VAL A 204 5.46 -1.91 14.27
C VAL A 204 6.47 -2.97 13.82
N ILE A 205 7.61 -3.06 14.50
CA ILE A 205 8.62 -4.09 14.24
C ILE A 205 8.05 -5.48 14.52
N GLU A 206 7.35 -5.66 15.64
CA GLU A 206 6.72 -6.94 15.96
C GLU A 206 5.66 -7.32 14.91
N GLU A 207 4.83 -6.36 14.49
CA GLU A 207 3.88 -6.57 13.39
C GLU A 207 4.59 -6.96 12.09
N LYS A 208 5.74 -6.35 11.77
CA LYS A 208 6.51 -6.67 10.58
C LYS A 208 7.07 -8.09 10.64
N ARG A 209 7.58 -8.54 11.79
CA ARG A 209 8.01 -9.95 12.00
C ARG A 209 6.87 -10.91 11.66
N ILE A 210 5.65 -10.62 12.13
CA ILE A 210 4.46 -11.41 11.81
C ILE A 210 4.17 -11.41 10.30
N VAL A 211 4.19 -10.24 9.64
CA VAL A 211 3.98 -10.14 8.18
C VAL A 211 5.03 -10.94 7.40
N LEU A 212 6.30 -10.84 7.78
CA LEU A 212 7.40 -11.54 7.13
C LEU A 212 7.32 -13.07 7.31
N SER A 213 7.01 -13.54 8.53
CA SER A 213 6.83 -14.98 8.80
C SER A 213 5.68 -15.63 8.01
N GLN A 214 4.69 -14.85 7.60
CA GLN A 214 3.54 -15.30 6.79
C GLN A 214 3.71 -15.04 5.28
N SER A 215 4.82 -14.41 4.90
CA SER A 215 5.08 -14.02 3.53
C SER A 215 5.40 -15.23 2.65
N LYS A 216 5.47 -15.02 1.34
CA LYS A 216 5.99 -16.00 0.38
C LYS A 216 7.46 -15.77 0.05
N LEU A 217 8.19 -15.07 0.92
CA LEU A 217 9.60 -14.82 0.76
C LEU A 217 10.40 -16.05 1.20
N ALA A 218 11.63 -16.16 0.70
CA ALA A 218 12.54 -17.20 1.16
C ALA A 218 12.98 -16.88 2.60
N LYS A 219 13.12 -17.90 3.44
CA LYS A 219 13.38 -17.73 4.88
C LYS A 219 14.74 -17.05 5.13
N ASP A 220 15.75 -17.45 4.38
CA ASP A 220 17.10 -16.88 4.41
C ASP A 220 17.11 -15.38 4.06
N VAL A 221 16.24 -14.94 3.16
CA VAL A 221 16.09 -13.52 2.82
C VAL A 221 15.48 -12.75 4.00
N VAL A 222 14.45 -13.30 4.63
CA VAL A 222 13.77 -12.69 5.78
C VAL A 222 14.72 -12.58 6.97
N ASP A 223 15.46 -13.65 7.27
CA ASP A 223 16.35 -13.73 8.43
C ASP A 223 17.56 -12.77 8.30
N ARG A 224 17.88 -12.32 7.07
CA ARG A 224 18.95 -11.33 6.80
C ARG A 224 18.50 -9.87 6.97
N VAL A 225 17.21 -9.59 7.13
CA VAL A 225 16.72 -8.22 7.43
C VAL A 225 16.88 -7.96 8.92
N ASN A 226 17.75 -7.03 9.31
CA ASN A 226 18.00 -6.71 10.71
C ASN A 226 16.94 -5.72 11.22
N LEU A 227 15.90 -6.23 11.87
CA LEU A 227 14.84 -5.41 12.46
C LEU A 227 15.25 -4.88 13.84
N ARG A 228 15.22 -3.56 14.02
CA ARG A 228 15.59 -2.87 15.26
C ARG A 228 14.49 -1.94 15.72
N GLU A 229 14.30 -1.88 17.04
CA GLU A 229 13.23 -1.11 17.66
C GLU A 229 13.77 0.25 18.08
N ILE A 230 13.16 1.35 17.61
CA ILE A 230 13.47 2.72 18.02
C ILE A 230 12.20 3.56 18.09
N ASP A 231 12.19 4.56 18.96
CA ASP A 231 11.23 5.67 18.91
C ASP A 231 12.00 6.95 18.60
N LEU A 232 11.69 7.60 17.48
CA LEU A 232 12.36 8.84 17.08
C LEU A 232 11.97 10.05 17.95
N ASN A 233 10.98 9.90 18.83
CA ASN A 233 10.69 10.90 19.87
C ASN A 233 11.50 10.65 21.16
N ASP A 234 12.15 9.49 21.29
CA ASP A 234 13.18 9.20 22.30
C ASP A 234 14.57 9.24 21.63
N LEU A 235 15.07 10.46 21.43
CA LEU A 235 16.30 10.72 20.69
C LEU A 235 17.54 10.10 21.33
N GLU A 236 17.57 9.92 22.65
CA GLU A 236 18.72 9.33 23.34
C GLU A 236 18.80 7.83 23.05
N THR A 237 17.69 7.10 23.21
CA THR A 237 17.62 5.67 22.88
C THR A 237 17.83 5.45 21.38
N ALA A 238 17.16 6.23 20.53
CA ALA A 238 17.32 6.13 19.07
C ALA A 238 18.77 6.37 18.63
N ARG A 239 19.46 7.35 19.25
CA ARG A 239 20.88 7.63 19.01
C ARG A 239 21.75 6.44 19.36
N GLY A 240 21.57 5.85 20.55
CA GLY A 240 22.35 4.69 20.98
C GLY A 240 22.26 3.54 19.98
N VAL A 241 21.04 3.18 19.57
CA VAL A 241 20.77 2.07 18.63
C VAL A 241 21.30 2.37 17.22
N LEU A 242 21.10 3.59 16.70
CA LEU A 242 21.59 3.96 15.37
C LEU A 242 23.11 3.99 15.32
N LEU A 243 23.76 4.58 16.33
CA LEU A 243 25.22 4.63 16.44
C LEU A 243 25.82 3.23 16.62
N GLU A 244 25.19 2.35 17.40
CA GLU A 244 25.62 0.94 17.50
C GLU A 244 25.66 0.28 16.12
N VAL A 245 24.64 0.49 15.27
CA VAL A 245 24.59 -0.12 13.94
C VAL A 245 25.65 0.42 13.00
N VAL A 246 25.87 1.74 12.96
CA VAL A 246 26.88 2.34 12.08
C VAL A 246 28.30 2.14 12.58
N ARG A 247 28.50 2.00 13.90
CA ARG A 247 29.79 1.66 14.53
C ARG A 247 30.03 0.17 14.63
N GLY A 248 29.04 -0.67 14.37
CA GLY A 248 29.12 -2.12 14.51
C GLY A 248 30.27 -2.73 13.69
N GLU A 249 30.55 -4.01 13.96
CA GLU A 249 31.64 -4.77 13.35
C GLU A 249 31.42 -4.90 11.82
N GLY A 250 31.87 -3.89 11.07
CA GLY A 250 32.50 -4.14 9.79
C GLY A 250 33.80 -4.88 10.03
N LYS A 251 34.18 -5.75 9.10
CA LYS A 251 35.60 -6.12 8.96
C LYS A 251 36.41 -4.82 8.95
N GLU A 252 37.71 -4.87 9.26
CA GLU A 252 38.66 -3.73 9.27
C GLU A 252 38.73 -2.88 7.96
N GLY A 253 37.79 -3.04 7.04
CA GLY A 253 37.66 -2.31 5.78
C GLY A 253 36.63 -1.18 5.79
N LYS A 254 36.67 -0.45 4.68
CA LYS A 254 35.85 0.71 4.37
C LYS A 254 34.36 0.37 4.37
N GLN A 255 33.52 1.27 4.88
CA GLN A 255 32.07 1.13 4.87
C GLN A 255 31.38 2.41 4.40
N ARG A 256 30.22 2.25 3.77
CA ARG A 256 29.31 3.34 3.39
C ARG A 256 27.93 3.12 3.98
N VAL A 257 27.43 4.12 4.69
CA VAL A 257 26.11 4.15 5.32
C VAL A 257 25.14 4.94 4.45
N VAL A 258 23.98 4.35 4.19
CA VAL A 258 22.87 5.01 3.50
C VAL A 258 21.64 4.96 4.39
N VAL A 259 21.19 6.12 4.87
CA VAL A 259 19.95 6.26 5.62
C VAL A 259 18.80 6.56 4.64
N VAL A 260 17.70 5.84 4.78
CA VAL A 260 16.49 5.99 3.96
C VAL A 260 15.33 6.47 4.83
N LEU A 261 14.67 7.55 4.42
CA LEU A 261 13.45 8.08 5.04
C LEU A 261 12.30 8.14 4.05
N GLU A 262 11.16 7.52 4.37
CA GLU A 262 9.92 7.69 3.57
C GLU A 262 8.72 7.99 4.48
N ALA A 263 8.31 9.26 4.51
CA ALA A 263 7.11 9.72 5.23
C ALA A 263 7.12 9.43 6.74
N VAL A 264 8.24 9.71 7.39
CA VAL A 264 8.52 9.55 8.81
C VAL A 264 8.51 10.90 9.52
N ILE A 265 9.23 11.89 8.96
CA ILE A 265 9.43 13.22 9.56
C ILE A 265 8.09 13.95 9.78
N ILE A 266 7.05 13.61 9.02
CA ILE A 266 5.68 14.11 9.23
C ILE A 266 5.02 13.70 10.55
N TYR A 267 5.56 12.70 11.26
CA TYR A 267 4.95 12.10 12.46
C TYR A 267 5.77 12.28 13.74
N VAL A 268 6.96 12.88 13.65
CA VAL A 268 7.82 13.12 14.83
C VAL A 268 7.54 14.50 15.42
N ASP A 269 7.73 14.64 16.73
CA ASP A 269 7.43 15.87 17.47
C ASP A 269 8.44 16.98 17.16
N ASP A 270 9.73 16.64 17.07
CA ASP A 270 10.81 17.55 16.68
C ASP A 270 11.54 17.04 15.42
N PRO A 271 11.04 17.38 14.22
CA PRO A 271 11.65 16.93 12.98
C PRO A 271 13.07 17.49 12.74
N THR A 272 13.43 18.63 13.33
CA THR A 272 14.80 19.18 13.20
C THR A 272 15.78 18.40 14.04
N ALA A 273 15.42 18.05 15.28
CA ALA A 273 16.28 17.26 16.15
C ALA A 273 16.52 15.84 15.60
N VAL A 274 15.50 15.22 14.99
CA VAL A 274 15.66 13.94 14.28
C VAL A 274 16.62 14.08 13.10
N LEU A 275 16.50 15.14 12.28
CA LEU A 275 17.44 15.38 11.17
C LEU A 275 18.87 15.62 11.65
N ASN A 276 19.07 16.34 12.77
CA ASN A 276 20.39 16.50 13.40
C ASN A 276 20.97 15.15 13.85
N LEU A 277 20.16 14.30 14.48
CA LEU A 277 20.59 12.96 14.86
C LEU A 277 21.00 12.12 13.65
N LEU A 278 20.24 12.17 12.55
CA LEU A 278 20.60 11.42 11.34
C LEU A 278 21.86 11.98 10.67
N GLY A 279 22.08 13.30 10.73
CA GLY A 279 23.32 13.93 10.31
C GLY A 279 24.52 13.41 11.10
N GLU A 280 24.38 13.29 12.41
CA GLU A 280 25.40 12.69 13.29
C GLU A 280 25.72 11.25 12.91
N VAL A 281 24.70 10.41 12.75
CA VAL A 281 24.84 8.99 12.38
C VAL A 281 25.59 8.84 11.05
N LEU A 282 25.31 9.71 10.08
CA LEU A 282 26.00 9.70 8.80
C LEU A 282 27.45 10.20 8.91
N HIS A 283 27.73 11.17 9.78
CA HIS A 283 29.08 11.69 9.98
C HIS A 283 29.97 10.70 10.76
N ASP A 284 29.44 10.10 11.82
CA ASP A 284 30.15 9.09 12.63
C ASP A 284 30.49 7.86 11.79
N GLY A 285 29.60 7.46 10.88
CA GLY A 285 29.88 6.41 9.91
C GLY A 285 31.03 6.72 8.94
N ASN A 286 31.34 8.00 8.67
CA ASN A 286 32.42 8.42 7.75
C ASN A 286 33.81 8.35 8.41
N ALA A 287 33.91 8.44 9.74
CA ALA A 287 35.16 8.59 10.48
C ALA A 287 36.13 7.38 10.35
N ARG A 288 35.76 6.33 9.62
CA ARG A 288 36.56 5.10 9.44
C ARG A 288 37.34 5.03 8.13
N ASP A 289 37.25 6.03 7.26
CA ASP A 289 37.98 6.06 5.98
C ASP A 289 39.08 7.15 6.01
N GLU A 290 40.10 6.96 6.85
CA GLU A 290 41.27 7.88 6.96
C GLU A 290 42.24 7.80 5.76
N GLY A 291 41.87 7.14 4.66
CA GLY A 291 42.68 7.06 3.44
C GLY A 291 42.57 8.31 2.57
N GLU A 292 43.57 8.56 1.71
CA GLU A 292 43.53 9.63 0.67
C GLU A 292 42.31 9.54 -0.27
N ASP A 293 41.67 8.36 -0.31
CA ASP A 293 40.44 8.07 -1.06
C ASP A 293 39.13 8.42 -0.31
N GLY A 294 39.19 8.88 0.95
CA GLY A 294 38.03 9.06 1.83
C GLY A 294 37.00 10.08 1.32
N ASP A 295 37.36 10.91 0.34
CA ASP A 295 36.43 11.83 -0.33
C ASP A 295 35.53 11.15 -1.37
N LEU A 296 35.83 9.91 -1.80
CA LEU A 296 35.15 9.30 -2.95
C LEU A 296 33.73 8.79 -2.64
N PHE A 297 33.41 8.40 -1.40
CA PHE A 297 32.13 7.74 -1.11
C PHE A 297 31.48 8.20 0.20
N ARG A 298 30.93 9.41 0.20
CA ARG A 298 30.22 9.98 1.36
C ARG A 298 28.96 9.18 1.72
N ASN A 299 28.71 9.04 3.01
CA ASN A 299 27.44 8.56 3.56
C ASN A 299 26.28 9.45 3.10
N ALA A 300 25.12 8.84 2.88
CA ALA A 300 24.00 9.50 2.21
C ALA A 300 22.67 9.35 2.96
N LEU A 301 21.88 10.42 2.95
CA LEU A 301 20.47 10.45 3.31
C LEU A 301 19.62 10.47 2.03
N VAL A 302 18.86 9.42 1.79
CA VAL A 302 17.87 9.34 0.70
C VAL A 302 16.48 9.50 1.29
N PHE A 303 15.74 10.52 0.88
CA PHE A 303 14.46 10.83 1.52
C PHE A 303 13.31 11.09 0.54
N ALA A 304 12.10 10.77 0.97
CA ALA A 304 10.84 11.17 0.36
C ALA A 304 9.83 11.53 1.47
N ASP A 305 9.92 12.77 1.97
CA ASP A 305 9.27 13.20 3.20
C ASP A 305 8.79 14.67 3.17
N ARG A 306 8.33 15.16 4.32
CA ARG A 306 8.04 16.57 4.57
C ARG A 306 9.11 17.13 5.50
N LEU A 307 9.97 17.96 4.95
CA LEU A 307 10.90 18.74 5.77
C LEU A 307 10.11 19.72 6.68
N PRO A 308 10.67 20.12 7.85
CA PRO A 308 10.10 21.10 8.78
C PRO A 308 9.47 22.30 8.06
N LYS A 309 8.20 22.57 8.36
CA LYS A 309 7.40 23.60 7.64
C LYS A 309 7.82 25.01 7.97
N GLU A 310 8.30 25.20 9.19
CA GLU A 310 8.83 26.47 9.68
C GLU A 310 10.04 26.90 8.85
N SER A 311 10.75 25.93 8.28
CA SER A 311 12.01 26.13 7.56
C SER A 311 11.89 25.97 6.04
N VAL A 312 10.95 25.15 5.55
CA VAL A 312 10.82 24.84 4.12
C VAL A 312 9.36 24.99 3.66
N SER A 313 9.12 26.06 2.90
CA SER A 313 7.95 26.23 2.08
C SER A 313 7.85 25.08 1.06
N TYR A 314 6.62 24.65 0.80
CA TYR A 314 6.35 23.43 0.03
C TYR A 314 7.19 23.34 -1.26
N ALA A 315 8.07 22.34 -1.31
CA ALA A 315 8.84 21.97 -2.50
C ALA A 315 9.89 23.00 -2.95
N ASN A 316 10.42 23.84 -2.04
CA ASN A 316 11.54 24.74 -2.31
C ASN A 316 12.90 24.05 -2.08
N GLU A 317 13.71 23.94 -3.14
CA GLU A 317 15.05 23.32 -3.09
C GLU A 317 16.07 24.16 -2.30
N GLU A 318 16.07 25.48 -2.46
CA GLU A 318 17.04 26.37 -1.80
C GLU A 318 16.83 26.35 -0.28
N GLU A 319 15.58 26.37 0.16
CA GLU A 319 15.23 26.25 1.58
C GLU A 319 15.56 24.87 2.14
N ALA A 320 15.31 23.79 1.36
CA ALA A 320 15.73 22.44 1.75
C ALA A 320 17.25 22.35 1.90
N ARG A 321 18.00 22.94 0.98
CA ARG A 321 19.47 23.03 1.02
C ARG A 321 19.93 23.83 2.23
N SER A 322 19.29 24.97 2.52
CA SER A 322 19.62 25.80 3.69
C SER A 322 19.33 25.08 5.00
N LEU A 323 18.20 24.37 5.10
CA LEU A 323 17.85 23.58 6.29
C LEU A 323 18.87 22.48 6.53
N LEU A 324 19.15 21.66 5.52
CA LEU A 324 20.05 20.50 5.63
C LEU A 324 21.50 20.92 5.85
N GLY A 325 21.94 21.99 5.18
CA GLY A 325 23.28 22.55 5.38
C GLY A 325 23.44 23.30 6.71
N GLY A 326 22.35 23.72 7.34
CA GLY A 326 22.34 24.39 8.65
C GLY A 326 22.20 23.45 9.84
N LEU A 327 22.13 22.13 9.63
CA LEU A 327 22.19 21.13 10.69
C LEU A 327 23.58 21.12 11.35
N ASP A 328 23.67 20.66 12.60
CA ASP A 328 24.92 20.68 13.39
C ASP A 328 26.07 19.93 12.70
N TRP A 329 25.72 18.87 11.97
CA TRP A 329 26.66 18.01 11.23
C TRP A 329 26.73 18.31 9.72
N GLY A 330 25.94 19.28 9.23
CA GLY A 330 25.93 19.76 7.84
C GLY A 330 25.69 18.67 6.78
N LEU A 331 24.53 18.70 6.11
CA LEU A 331 24.25 17.81 4.98
C LEU A 331 24.23 18.60 3.66
N GLU A 332 24.98 18.13 2.68
CA GLU A 332 25.01 18.69 1.32
C GLU A 332 23.90 18.06 0.47
N LEU A 333 22.90 18.85 0.08
CA LEU A 333 21.83 18.39 -0.81
C LEU A 333 22.34 18.29 -2.26
N THR A 334 22.44 17.06 -2.79
CA THR A 334 23.00 16.77 -4.12
C THR A 334 21.93 16.53 -5.19
N ASP A 335 20.76 16.03 -4.80
CA ASP A 335 19.60 15.87 -5.68
C ASP A 335 18.33 16.30 -4.96
N PHE A 336 17.41 16.92 -5.68
CA PHE A 336 16.11 17.31 -5.16
C PHE A 336 15.01 17.21 -6.21
N MET A 337 13.90 16.62 -5.83
CA MET A 337 12.71 16.57 -6.65
C MET A 337 11.45 16.91 -5.84
N PRO A 338 10.75 18.01 -6.19
CA PRO A 338 9.49 18.34 -5.56
C PRO A 338 8.37 17.39 -5.99
N LYS A 339 7.40 17.17 -5.11
CA LYS A 339 6.21 16.36 -5.38
C LYS A 339 4.99 16.92 -4.66
N PRO A 340 3.77 16.75 -5.20
CA PRO A 340 2.57 17.12 -4.47
C PRO A 340 2.21 16.06 -3.41
N GLY A 341 1.77 16.50 -2.24
CA GLY A 341 1.31 15.63 -1.17
C GLY A 341 1.81 16.07 0.20
N LEU A 342 1.65 15.21 1.20
CA LEU A 342 2.20 15.44 2.53
C LEU A 342 3.73 15.33 2.53
N ALA A 343 4.26 14.24 1.95
CA ALA A 343 5.68 14.09 1.65
C ALA A 343 6.02 14.84 0.36
N SER A 344 6.22 16.14 0.48
CA SER A 344 6.37 17.06 -0.65
C SER A 344 7.79 17.16 -1.21
N SER A 345 8.77 16.64 -0.46
CA SER A 345 10.19 16.78 -0.76
C SER A 345 10.79 15.39 -0.97
N MET A 346 11.48 15.19 -2.08
CA MET A 346 12.31 14.01 -2.30
C MET A 346 13.72 14.49 -2.59
N GLY A 347 14.73 13.84 -2.04
CA GLY A 347 16.10 14.30 -2.20
C GLY A 347 17.14 13.25 -1.83
N VAL A 348 18.37 13.56 -2.21
CA VAL A 348 19.58 12.92 -1.72
C VAL A 348 20.45 13.99 -1.10
N ALA A 349 20.85 13.79 0.14
CA ALA A 349 21.86 14.61 0.80
C ALA A 349 23.03 13.74 1.24
N GLN A 350 24.23 14.30 1.26
CA GLN A 350 25.45 13.61 1.67
C GLN A 350 26.02 14.28 2.91
N ALA A 351 26.59 13.49 3.81
CA ALA A 351 27.38 14.04 4.90
C ALA A 351 28.53 14.85 4.31
N GLN A 352 28.72 16.09 4.79
CA GLN A 352 29.88 16.86 4.39
C GLN A 352 31.14 16.07 4.74
N ALA A 353 32.14 16.08 3.84
CA ALA A 353 33.47 15.61 4.21
C ALA A 353 33.85 16.32 5.50
N ALA A 354 34.45 15.60 6.44
CA ALA A 354 35.03 16.20 7.62
C ALA A 354 36.08 17.21 7.13
N GLN A 355 35.66 18.45 6.87
CA GLN A 355 36.57 19.57 6.92
C GLN A 355 37.17 19.40 8.29
N ALA A 356 38.47 19.11 8.36
CA ALA A 356 39.20 18.98 9.61
C ALA A 356 38.88 20.24 10.40
N GLN A 357 37.84 20.15 11.24
CA GLN A 357 37.48 21.20 12.15
C GLN A 357 38.64 21.11 13.10
N VAL A 358 39.62 21.98 12.87
CA VAL A 358 40.64 22.35 13.85
C VAL A 358 39.86 23.02 14.96
N LYS A 359 39.11 22.21 15.70
CA LYS A 359 38.49 22.55 16.95
C LYS A 359 39.68 22.59 17.89
N ILE A 360 40.17 23.80 18.11
CA ILE A 360 41.08 24.13 19.19
C ILE A 360 40.27 23.89 20.47
N GLU A 361 40.11 22.64 20.87
CA GLU A 361 39.56 22.27 22.17
C GLU A 361 40.75 22.12 23.12
N GLU A 362 41.11 23.25 23.72
CA GLU A 362 41.88 23.25 24.97
C GLU A 362 41.03 22.59 26.07
N GLY A 363 41.41 21.36 26.42
CA GLY A 363 41.29 20.80 27.75
C GLY A 363 39.89 20.44 28.26
N PHE A 364 39.54 19.15 28.18
CA PHE A 364 38.72 18.53 29.22
C PHE A 364 39.10 17.07 29.44
N VAL A 365 39.33 16.72 30.71
CA VAL A 365 39.93 15.47 31.19
C VAL A 365 38.85 14.46 31.56
N ASP A 366 39.17 13.20 31.29
CA ASP A 366 38.55 11.92 31.63
C ASP A 366 37.55 11.86 32.80
N ALA A 367 36.45 11.12 32.55
CA ALA A 367 35.78 10.34 33.58
C ALA A 367 35.27 9.02 33.00
N ALA A 368 35.90 7.92 33.39
CA ALA A 368 35.51 6.54 33.10
C ALA A 368 34.26 6.16 33.91
N VAL A 369 33.30 5.48 33.26
CA VAL A 369 32.16 4.83 33.94
C VAL A 369 32.04 3.39 33.46
N SER A 370 31.96 2.51 34.47
CA SER A 370 31.96 1.06 34.47
C SER A 370 30.66 0.44 33.94
N GLU A 371 30.80 -0.64 33.17
CA GLU A 371 29.74 -1.56 32.73
C GLU A 371 29.17 -2.40 33.88
N SER A 372 27.88 -2.75 33.78
CA SER A 372 27.33 -4.00 34.32
C SER A 372 26.02 -4.39 33.62
N GLN A 373 26.01 -5.53 32.92
CA GLN A 373 24.82 -6.21 32.39
C GLN A 373 24.29 -7.27 33.37
N PRO A 374 23.00 -7.63 33.27
CA PRO A 374 22.61 -9.02 33.48
C PRO A 374 21.73 -9.59 32.35
N GLU A 375 22.13 -10.77 31.87
CA GLU A 375 21.34 -11.71 31.06
C GLU A 375 20.15 -12.27 31.83
N ALA A 376 18.98 -12.35 31.18
CA ALA A 376 17.85 -13.15 31.63
C ALA A 376 17.30 -14.00 30.47
N ALA A 377 17.34 -15.32 30.66
CA ALA A 377 16.85 -16.32 29.72
C ALA A 377 15.31 -16.42 29.76
N VAL A 378 14.68 -16.47 28.58
CA VAL A 378 13.24 -16.68 28.39
C VAL A 378 13.00 -18.10 27.87
N PRO A 379 12.02 -18.86 28.40
CA PRO A 379 11.78 -20.23 27.98
C PRO A 379 10.94 -20.33 26.70
N GLU A 380 11.40 -21.18 25.81
CA GLU A 380 10.81 -21.54 24.52
C GLU A 380 9.50 -22.34 24.72
N THR A 381 8.37 -21.76 24.33
CA THR A 381 7.06 -22.43 24.42
C THR A 381 6.72 -23.06 23.08
N GLN A 382 6.75 -24.40 23.01
CA GLN A 382 6.39 -25.16 21.82
C GLN A 382 4.86 -25.13 21.61
N LEU A 383 4.42 -24.51 20.50
CA LEU A 383 3.02 -24.52 20.08
C LEU A 383 2.76 -25.75 19.18
N GLU A 384 2.03 -26.72 19.73
CA GLU A 384 1.55 -27.91 19.01
C GLU A 384 0.52 -27.51 17.93
N SER A 385 0.84 -27.77 16.66
CA SER A 385 -0.04 -27.45 15.53
C SER A 385 -1.19 -28.44 15.43
N GLN A 386 -2.40 -28.02 15.80
CA GLN A 386 -3.60 -28.84 15.58
C GLN A 386 -4.02 -28.86 14.11
N PRO A 387 -4.43 -30.03 13.58
CA PRO A 387 -4.86 -30.18 12.20
C PRO A 387 -6.16 -29.40 11.93
N SER A 388 -6.21 -28.72 10.79
CA SER A 388 -7.38 -27.95 10.37
C SER A 388 -8.60 -28.87 10.22
N PRO A 389 -9.72 -28.59 10.91
CA PRO A 389 -10.94 -29.37 10.76
C PRO A 389 -11.46 -29.20 9.34
N MET A 390 -11.69 -30.33 8.65
CA MET A 390 -12.43 -30.33 7.41
C MET A 390 -13.84 -29.81 7.66
N LEU A 391 -14.33 -28.92 6.78
CA LEU A 391 -15.69 -28.38 6.83
C LEU A 391 -16.70 -29.54 6.88
N ASN A 392 -17.28 -29.80 8.04
CA ASN A 392 -18.51 -30.56 8.13
C ASN A 392 -19.63 -29.75 7.47
N ASP A 393 -20.48 -30.41 6.68
CA ASP A 393 -21.63 -29.81 5.98
C ASP A 393 -22.77 -29.37 6.92
N GLU A 394 -22.55 -29.40 8.24
CA GLU A 394 -23.53 -28.93 9.21
C GLU A 394 -23.75 -27.42 9.06
N LEU A 395 -25.01 -27.03 8.99
CA LEU A 395 -25.41 -25.63 9.01
C LEU A 395 -25.22 -25.10 10.45
N PRO A 396 -24.75 -23.85 10.62
CA PRO A 396 -24.60 -23.26 11.95
C PRO A 396 -25.95 -23.23 12.70
N PRO A 397 -25.97 -23.09 14.03
CA PRO A 397 -27.22 -22.89 14.78
C PRO A 397 -28.02 -21.68 14.25
N ARG A 398 -29.33 -21.64 14.53
CA ARG A 398 -30.21 -20.50 14.18
C ARG A 398 -30.03 -19.34 15.16
N GLY A 399 -30.33 -18.13 14.71
CA GLY A 399 -30.26 -16.90 15.50
C GLY A 399 -28.89 -16.21 15.47
N THR A 400 -28.04 -16.56 14.50
CA THR A 400 -26.69 -15.98 14.39
C THR A 400 -26.68 -14.71 13.54
N LYS A 401 -25.56 -14.00 13.51
CA LYS A 401 -25.35 -12.85 12.62
C LYS A 401 -25.50 -13.19 11.13
N LEU A 402 -25.30 -14.46 10.76
CA LEU A 402 -25.58 -14.93 9.40
C LEU A 402 -27.08 -14.82 9.06
N ASP A 403 -27.98 -15.14 10.00
CA ASP A 403 -29.42 -15.04 9.77
C ASP A 403 -29.88 -13.59 9.64
N GLU A 404 -29.36 -12.69 10.50
CA GLU A 404 -29.61 -11.25 10.39
C GLU A 404 -29.18 -10.70 9.03
N PHE A 405 -27.99 -11.12 8.55
CA PHE A 405 -27.48 -10.73 7.25
C PHE A 405 -28.34 -11.26 6.10
N LEU A 406 -28.75 -12.53 6.13
CA LEU A 406 -29.61 -13.11 5.10
C LEU A 406 -30.96 -12.38 4.99
N VAL A 407 -31.58 -12.06 6.14
CA VAL A 407 -32.81 -11.25 6.18
C VAL A 407 -32.57 -9.86 5.60
N LEU A 408 -31.47 -9.21 5.98
CA LEU A 408 -31.12 -7.88 5.49
C LEU A 408 -30.94 -7.88 3.96
N VAL A 409 -30.17 -8.81 3.41
CA VAL A 409 -29.92 -8.87 1.96
C VAL A 409 -31.20 -9.16 1.19
N CYS A 410 -32.04 -10.09 1.66
CA CYS A 410 -33.35 -10.33 1.04
C CYS A 410 -34.22 -9.06 1.03
N ARG A 411 -34.22 -8.28 2.11
CA ARG A 411 -34.93 -6.98 2.16
C ARG A 411 -34.33 -5.94 1.23
N CYS A 412 -33.01 -5.87 1.10
CA CYS A 412 -32.33 -5.00 0.14
C CYS A 412 -32.72 -5.34 -1.30
N TYR A 413 -32.73 -6.63 -1.65
CA TYR A 413 -33.13 -7.12 -2.97
C TYR A 413 -34.62 -6.89 -3.26
N ALA A 414 -35.49 -7.02 -2.25
CA ALA A 414 -36.89 -6.62 -2.35
C ALA A 414 -37.04 -5.12 -2.59
N GLY A 415 -36.30 -4.29 -1.87
CA GLY A 415 -36.27 -2.84 -2.07
C GLY A 415 -35.82 -2.47 -3.48
N ALA A 416 -34.79 -3.14 -4.02
CA ALA A 416 -34.34 -2.95 -5.39
C ALA A 416 -35.41 -3.36 -6.41
N GLY A 417 -36.09 -4.50 -6.20
CA GLY A 417 -37.22 -4.92 -7.04
C GLY A 417 -38.37 -3.91 -7.05
N LEU A 418 -38.74 -3.37 -5.88
CA LEU A 418 -39.76 -2.33 -5.77
C LEU A 418 -39.34 -1.03 -6.45
N ALA A 419 -38.07 -0.61 -6.30
CA ALA A 419 -37.54 0.57 -6.98
C ALA A 419 -37.67 0.42 -8.50
N HIS A 420 -37.32 -0.74 -9.05
CA HIS A 420 -37.49 -1.02 -10.48
C HIS A 420 -38.97 -1.03 -10.90
N ALA A 421 -39.88 -1.53 -10.07
CA ALA A 421 -41.31 -1.48 -10.36
C ALA A 421 -41.81 -0.04 -10.48
N VAL A 422 -41.37 0.83 -9.55
CA VAL A 422 -41.68 2.27 -9.58
C VAL A 422 -41.07 2.94 -10.80
N ASP A 423 -39.83 2.61 -11.14
CA ASP A 423 -39.19 3.12 -12.36
C ASP A 423 -40.03 2.75 -13.59
N PHE A 424 -40.44 1.49 -13.74
CA PHE A 424 -41.25 1.06 -14.87
C PHE A 424 -42.62 1.74 -14.90
N ALA A 425 -43.28 1.87 -13.75
CA ALA A 425 -44.57 2.54 -13.64
C ALA A 425 -44.50 4.05 -13.94
N THR A 426 -43.35 4.68 -13.72
CA THR A 426 -43.12 6.11 -13.98
C THR A 426 -42.48 6.36 -15.35
N ALA A 427 -42.55 5.38 -16.26
CA ALA A 427 -41.96 5.42 -17.60
C ALA A 427 -40.45 5.69 -17.59
N ASN A 428 -39.74 5.20 -16.57
CA ASN A 428 -38.29 5.31 -16.43
C ASN A 428 -37.75 6.75 -16.48
N LYS A 429 -38.51 7.76 -16.03
CA LYS A 429 -38.07 9.17 -16.13
C LYS A 429 -36.67 9.42 -15.54
N LEU A 430 -36.33 8.75 -14.43
CA LEU A 430 -35.06 8.94 -13.73
C LEU A 430 -33.89 8.19 -14.40
N PRO A 431 -34.03 6.89 -14.76
CA PRO A 431 -33.10 6.21 -15.67
C PRO A 431 -32.88 6.92 -17.02
N ALA A 432 -33.96 7.43 -17.63
CA ALA A 432 -33.91 8.15 -18.90
C ALA A 432 -33.16 9.49 -18.79
N ALA A 433 -33.33 10.21 -17.69
CA ALA A 433 -32.52 11.41 -17.39
C ALA A 433 -31.02 11.09 -17.22
N ALA A 434 -30.68 9.83 -16.90
CA ALA A 434 -29.31 9.33 -16.87
C ALA A 434 -28.83 8.73 -18.21
N GLY A 435 -29.60 8.88 -19.29
CA GLY A 435 -29.26 8.39 -20.62
C GLY A 435 -29.56 6.91 -20.88
N LEU A 436 -30.40 6.28 -20.05
CA LEU A 436 -30.86 4.90 -20.27
C LEU A 436 -32.10 4.86 -21.16
N VAL A 437 -32.23 3.80 -21.96
CA VAL A 437 -33.42 3.57 -22.79
C VAL A 437 -34.64 3.37 -21.87
N PRO A 438 -35.75 4.11 -22.07
CA PRO A 438 -36.98 3.91 -21.32
C PRO A 438 -37.49 2.46 -21.40
N PHE A 439 -38.10 1.96 -20.33
CA PHE A 439 -38.57 0.57 -20.25
C PHE A 439 -39.53 0.21 -21.38
N ALA A 440 -40.46 1.12 -21.70
CA ALA A 440 -41.44 0.95 -22.77
C ALA A 440 -40.80 0.85 -24.18
N GLU A 441 -39.57 1.33 -24.34
CA GLU A 441 -38.81 1.29 -25.59
C GLU A 441 -37.89 0.07 -25.70
N LEU A 442 -37.76 -0.73 -24.63
CA LEU A 442 -37.02 -1.98 -24.68
C LEU A 442 -37.74 -2.99 -25.58
N PRO A 443 -37.00 -3.86 -26.29
CA PRO A 443 -37.60 -5.01 -26.97
C PRO A 443 -38.42 -5.87 -26.00
N PRO A 444 -39.42 -6.64 -26.48
CA PRO A 444 -40.28 -7.46 -25.61
C PRO A 444 -39.51 -8.37 -24.64
N LEU A 445 -38.38 -8.93 -25.07
CA LEU A 445 -37.50 -9.72 -24.21
C LEU A 445 -36.88 -8.89 -23.08
N GLY A 446 -36.44 -7.66 -23.36
CA GLY A 446 -35.91 -6.74 -22.36
C GLY A 446 -36.96 -6.31 -21.34
N GLN A 447 -38.20 -6.10 -21.80
CA GLN A 447 -39.33 -5.81 -20.92
C GLN A 447 -39.66 -6.99 -20.00
N ALA A 448 -39.72 -8.21 -20.56
CA ALA A 448 -39.96 -9.42 -19.80
C ALA A 448 -38.88 -9.69 -18.74
N LEU A 449 -37.60 -9.46 -19.09
CA LEU A 449 -36.49 -9.54 -18.12
C LEU A 449 -36.60 -8.45 -17.04
N GLY A 450 -36.97 -7.23 -17.39
CA GLY A 450 -37.22 -6.19 -16.37
C GLY A 450 -38.31 -6.60 -15.38
N VAL A 451 -39.45 -7.08 -15.87
CA VAL A 451 -40.55 -7.56 -15.00
C VAL A 451 -40.11 -8.73 -14.14
N LEU A 452 -39.37 -9.69 -14.71
CA LEU A 452 -38.84 -10.82 -13.95
C LEU A 452 -37.86 -10.36 -12.86
N TRP A 453 -37.06 -9.31 -13.08
CA TRP A 453 -36.22 -8.71 -12.02
C TRP A 453 -37.07 -8.21 -10.85
N VAL A 454 -38.15 -7.48 -11.14
CA VAL A 454 -39.09 -7.00 -10.11
C VAL A 454 -39.68 -8.17 -9.33
N VAL A 455 -40.15 -9.21 -10.03
CA VAL A 455 -40.73 -10.40 -9.40
C VAL A 455 -39.72 -11.13 -8.53
N VAL A 456 -38.49 -11.36 -9.02
CA VAL A 456 -37.42 -12.04 -8.29
C VAL A 456 -36.98 -11.22 -7.08
N GLY A 457 -36.96 -9.89 -7.18
CA GLY A 457 -36.66 -8.97 -6.08
C GLY A 457 -37.75 -8.98 -5.02
N VAL A 458 -39.00 -8.66 -5.38
CA VAL A 458 -40.14 -8.62 -4.44
C VAL A 458 -40.37 -9.99 -3.80
N GLY A 459 -40.16 -11.09 -4.54
CA GLY A 459 -40.22 -12.45 -4.03
C GLY A 459 -39.25 -12.72 -2.87
N GLN A 460 -38.19 -11.94 -2.72
CA GLN A 460 -37.28 -12.04 -1.57
C GLN A 460 -37.95 -11.67 -0.24
N LEU A 461 -39.07 -10.92 -0.24
CA LEU A 461 -39.82 -10.66 1.00
C LEU A 461 -40.34 -11.96 1.61
N ALA A 462 -40.88 -12.86 0.79
CA ALA A 462 -41.31 -14.17 1.23
C ALA A 462 -40.13 -15.01 1.76
N ALA A 463 -38.94 -14.87 1.17
CA ALA A 463 -37.72 -15.47 1.69
C ALA A 463 -37.29 -14.89 3.05
N SER A 464 -37.49 -13.58 3.26
CA SER A 464 -37.11 -12.89 4.48
C SER A 464 -38.07 -13.10 5.65
N GLU A 465 -39.38 -13.13 5.39
CA GLU A 465 -40.43 -13.22 6.41
C GLU A 465 -40.97 -14.64 6.51
N GLY A 466 -40.52 -15.38 7.53
CA GLY A 466 -40.95 -16.76 7.77
C GLY A 466 -40.30 -17.81 6.88
N GLY A 467 -39.41 -17.41 5.96
CA GLY A 467 -38.63 -18.32 5.13
C GLY A 467 -37.62 -19.15 5.94
N SER A 468 -37.39 -20.38 5.48
CA SER A 468 -36.27 -21.18 6.00
C SER A 468 -34.93 -20.59 5.54
N ARG A 469 -33.85 -20.86 6.27
CA ARG A 469 -32.50 -20.44 5.86
C ARG A 469 -32.14 -20.93 4.45
N ALA A 470 -32.56 -22.14 4.09
CA ALA A 470 -32.38 -22.68 2.76
C ALA A 470 -33.08 -21.82 1.69
N MET A 471 -34.29 -21.33 1.99
CA MET A 471 -35.04 -20.44 1.11
C MET A 471 -34.36 -19.08 0.97
N GLN A 472 -33.79 -18.52 2.05
CA GLN A 472 -33.02 -17.28 2.01
C GLN A 472 -31.74 -17.41 1.18
N GLN A 473 -30.99 -18.50 1.36
CA GLN A 473 -29.79 -18.78 0.59
C GLN A 473 -30.11 -19.00 -0.90
N ALA A 474 -31.16 -19.76 -1.20
CA ALA A 474 -31.63 -19.95 -2.57
C ALA A 474 -32.06 -18.62 -3.19
N GLY A 475 -32.77 -17.77 -2.44
CA GLY A 475 -33.17 -16.43 -2.87
C GLY A 475 -31.97 -15.54 -3.19
N LEU A 476 -30.95 -15.55 -2.33
CA LEU A 476 -29.69 -14.83 -2.52
C LEU A 476 -28.95 -15.26 -3.79
N ILE A 477 -28.79 -16.57 -3.99
CA ILE A 477 -28.14 -17.15 -5.18
C ILE A 477 -28.93 -16.81 -6.44
N LEU A 478 -30.26 -16.99 -6.40
CA LEU A 478 -31.13 -16.73 -7.55
C LEU A 478 -31.08 -15.27 -7.97
N TYR A 479 -31.21 -14.33 -7.02
CA TYR A 479 -31.16 -12.90 -7.32
C TYR A 479 -29.78 -12.50 -7.86
N GLY A 480 -28.69 -12.93 -7.23
CA GLY A 480 -27.34 -12.60 -7.67
C GLY A 480 -26.99 -13.17 -9.05
N ALA A 481 -27.36 -14.43 -9.32
CA ALA A 481 -27.19 -15.03 -10.64
C ALA A 481 -28.03 -14.32 -11.70
N TYR A 482 -29.25 -13.92 -11.33
CA TYR A 482 -30.15 -13.19 -12.22
C TYR A 482 -29.61 -11.80 -12.57
N GLU A 483 -29.09 -11.05 -11.61
CA GLU A 483 -28.50 -9.72 -11.83
C GLU A 483 -27.29 -9.79 -12.79
N ILE A 484 -26.42 -10.79 -12.62
CA ILE A 484 -25.29 -11.02 -13.53
C ILE A 484 -25.80 -11.39 -14.94
N ALA A 485 -26.75 -12.33 -15.03
CA ALA A 485 -27.31 -12.76 -16.30
C ALA A 485 -28.01 -11.61 -17.05
N LEU A 486 -28.77 -10.79 -16.35
CA LEU A 486 -29.45 -9.63 -16.91
C LEU A 486 -28.46 -8.56 -17.37
N THR A 487 -27.35 -8.37 -16.64
CA THR A 487 -26.30 -7.45 -17.07
C THR A 487 -25.59 -7.93 -18.34
N VAL A 488 -25.35 -9.24 -18.47
CA VAL A 488 -24.80 -9.86 -19.68
C VAL A 488 -25.81 -9.78 -20.84
N ALA A 489 -27.10 -10.02 -20.59
CA ALA A 489 -28.14 -9.91 -21.61
C ALA A 489 -28.30 -8.45 -22.10
N ALA A 490 -28.29 -7.48 -21.18
CA ALA A 490 -28.32 -6.06 -21.51
C ALA A 490 -27.10 -5.63 -22.35
N TRP A 491 -25.93 -6.23 -22.08
CA TRP A 491 -24.73 -6.03 -22.90
C TRP A 491 -24.95 -6.48 -24.35
N SER A 492 -25.54 -7.65 -24.56
CA SER A 492 -25.83 -8.19 -25.90
C SER A 492 -26.89 -7.40 -26.67
N ILE A 493 -27.80 -6.69 -25.98
CA ILE A 493 -28.95 -6.02 -26.59
C ILE A 493 -28.67 -4.54 -26.91
N THR A 494 -27.92 -3.84 -26.05
CA THR A 494 -27.86 -2.37 -26.11
C THR A 494 -26.73 -1.81 -26.98
N ASN A 495 -25.81 -2.64 -27.50
CA ASN A 495 -24.67 -2.22 -28.33
C ASN A 495 -23.87 -1.02 -27.74
N ASP A 496 -23.91 -0.83 -26.42
CA ASP A 496 -23.13 0.18 -25.68
C ASP A 496 -21.92 -0.50 -25.02
N PRO A 497 -20.80 -0.68 -25.74
CA PRO A 497 -19.64 -1.40 -25.20
C PRO A 497 -19.04 -0.73 -23.96
N ASN A 498 -19.24 0.59 -23.78
CA ASN A 498 -18.60 1.36 -22.72
C ASN A 498 -19.46 1.41 -21.43
N GLY A 499 -20.77 1.59 -21.55
CA GLY A 499 -21.68 1.59 -20.40
C GLY A 499 -21.86 0.19 -19.81
N ASN A 500 -21.87 -0.85 -20.63
CA ASN A 500 -22.17 -2.21 -20.19
C ASN A 500 -21.06 -2.87 -19.35
N LEU A 501 -19.79 -2.55 -19.61
CA LEU A 501 -18.67 -3.06 -18.80
C LEU A 501 -18.71 -2.52 -17.37
N SER A 502 -19.08 -1.24 -17.22
CA SER A 502 -19.20 -0.59 -15.91
C SER A 502 -20.35 -1.17 -15.08
N ARG A 503 -21.48 -1.47 -15.73
CA ARG A 503 -22.65 -2.11 -15.11
C ARG A 503 -22.34 -3.55 -14.68
N LEU A 504 -21.65 -4.31 -15.53
CA LEU A 504 -21.21 -5.68 -15.21
C LEU A 504 -20.24 -5.69 -14.03
N GLY A 505 -19.29 -4.75 -14.03
CA GLY A 505 -18.36 -4.57 -12.90
C GLY A 505 -19.08 -4.21 -11.60
N ALA A 506 -20.11 -3.36 -11.65
CA ALA A 506 -20.91 -2.99 -10.48
C ALA A 506 -21.73 -4.18 -9.95
N ALA A 507 -22.46 -4.87 -10.81
CA ALA A 507 -23.25 -6.05 -10.44
C ALA A 507 -22.35 -7.15 -9.85
N ALA A 508 -21.26 -7.51 -10.54
CA ALA A 508 -20.31 -8.50 -10.05
C ALA A 508 -19.65 -8.06 -8.74
N GLY A 509 -19.33 -6.77 -8.58
CA GLY A 509 -18.75 -6.22 -7.36
C GLY A 509 -19.69 -6.33 -6.15
N VAL A 510 -20.98 -6.00 -6.32
CA VAL A 510 -22.00 -6.15 -5.27
C VAL A 510 -22.14 -7.62 -4.89
N GLN A 511 -22.25 -8.53 -5.87
CA GLN A 511 -22.40 -9.96 -5.59
C GLN A 511 -21.16 -10.57 -4.93
N LEU A 512 -19.95 -10.11 -5.26
CA LEU A 512 -18.73 -10.53 -4.55
C LEU A 512 -18.72 -10.06 -3.09
N ALA A 513 -19.19 -8.84 -2.81
CA ALA A 513 -19.29 -8.35 -1.44
C ALA A 513 -20.32 -9.17 -0.63
N VAL A 514 -21.48 -9.46 -1.22
CA VAL A 514 -22.51 -10.31 -0.59
C VAL A 514 -21.98 -11.72 -0.32
N ALA A 515 -21.32 -12.35 -1.30
CA ALA A 515 -20.72 -13.67 -1.15
C ALA A 515 -19.64 -13.69 -0.06
N PHE A 516 -18.81 -12.64 0.00
CA PHE A 516 -17.78 -12.49 1.02
C PHE A 516 -18.39 -12.41 2.43
N CYS A 517 -19.36 -11.52 2.64
CA CYS A 517 -20.05 -11.38 3.92
C CYS A 517 -20.74 -12.68 4.34
N PHE A 518 -21.37 -13.39 3.41
CA PHE A 518 -21.97 -14.69 3.67
C PHE A 518 -20.96 -15.72 4.18
N VAL A 519 -19.82 -15.87 3.49
CA VAL A 519 -18.78 -16.83 3.88
C VAL A 519 -18.21 -16.50 5.25
N GLU A 520 -17.92 -15.22 5.51
CA GLU A 520 -17.31 -14.81 6.77
C GLU A 520 -18.27 -14.95 7.96
N LEU A 521 -19.53 -14.55 7.80
CA LEU A 521 -20.54 -14.73 8.85
C LEU A 521 -20.86 -16.20 9.10
N ARG A 522 -20.84 -17.05 8.05
CA ARG A 522 -20.95 -18.49 8.22
C ARG A 522 -19.77 -19.04 9.03
N ARG A 523 -18.54 -18.62 8.71
CA ARG A 523 -17.34 -19.04 9.44
C ARG A 523 -17.42 -18.66 10.93
N GLN A 524 -17.82 -17.42 11.22
CA GLN A 524 -18.01 -16.95 12.61
C GLN A 524 -19.09 -17.76 13.33
N SER A 525 -20.23 -18.01 12.67
CA SER A 525 -21.34 -18.79 13.24
C SER A 525 -21.01 -20.26 13.53
N MET A 526 -19.91 -20.81 12.98
CA MET A 526 -19.45 -22.17 13.27
C MET A 526 -18.46 -22.22 14.43
N ASN A 527 -17.93 -21.06 14.85
CA ASN A 527 -16.96 -20.93 15.93
C ASN A 527 -17.60 -20.41 17.24
N GLU A 528 -18.85 -19.94 17.16
CA GLU A 528 -19.74 -19.67 18.29
C GLU A 528 -20.50 -20.94 18.68
#